data_AF-A0ABD0LD98-F1
#
_entry.id   AF-A0ABD0LD98-F1
#
_cell.length_a   1.000
_cell.length_b   1.000
_cell.length_c   1.000
_cell.angle_alpha   90.00
_cell.angle_beta   90.00
_cell.angle_gamma   90.00
#
_symmetry.space_group_name_H-M   'P 1'
#
loop_
_entity.id
_entity.type
_entity.pdbx_description
1 polymer ?
#
loop_
_entity_poly.entity_id
_entity_poly.type
_entity_poly.pdbx_seq_one_letter_code
_entity_poly.pdbx_strand_id
1 'polypeptide(L)' 'DRLTNFKVEVYKAHPHMSSSRAQTCSTKRGAMKMNERYLGTCSKLLRGRYVKVTQRTTPLTLCEVEVMAISGLF' A
#
# COMPACT_ATOMS: atom_id res chain seq x y z
N ASP A 1 2.97 16.38 10.52
CA ASP A 1 3.82 15.20 10.22
C ASP A 1 3.89 14.90 8.73
N ARG A 2 5.03 14.38 8.27
CA ARG A 2 5.23 13.94 6.87
C ARG A 2 5.18 12.42 6.81
N LEU A 3 4.52 11.88 5.79
CA LEU A 3 4.52 10.45 5.52
C LEU A 3 5.96 9.99 5.21
N THR A 4 6.42 8.92 5.87
CA THR A 4 7.79 8.41 5.71
C THR A 4 7.82 6.90 5.85
N ASN A 5 8.76 6.25 5.16
CA ASN A 5 9.09 4.83 5.36
C ASN A 5 7.86 3.90 5.41
N PHE A 6 6.97 4.02 4.42
CA PHE A 6 5.75 3.22 4.36
C PHE A 6 5.80 2.14 3.29
N LYS A 7 4.98 1.12 3.47
CA LYS A 7 4.83 -0.01 2.55
C LYS A 7 3.36 -0.17 2.16
N VAL A 8 3.14 -0.50 0.89
CA VAL A 8 1.82 -0.82 0.35
C VAL A 8 1.77 -2.32 0.02
N GLU A 9 0.81 -3.01 0.61
CA GLU A 9 0.63 -4.46 0.50
C GLU A 9 -0.78 -4.80 0.06
N VAL A 10 -0.91 -5.86 -0.73
CA VAL A 10 -2.18 -6.41 -1.20
C VAL A 10 -2.38 -7.79 -0.58
N TYR A 11 -3.57 -8.05 -0.08
CA TYR A 11 -3.94 -9.30 0.59
C TYR A 11 -5.18 -9.92 -0.04
N LYS A 12 -5.19 -11.25 -0.11
CA LYS A 12 -6.38 -12.03 -0.53
C LYS A 12 -7.43 -12.17 0.58
N ALA A 13 -6.97 -12.33 1.82
CA ALA A 13 -7.80 -12.40 3.02
C ALA A 13 -7.58 -11.17 3.89
N HIS A 14 -8.40 -10.97 4.93
CA HIS A 14 -8.26 -9.79 5.78
C HIS A 14 -6.85 -9.76 6.43
N PRO A 15 -6.14 -8.61 6.49
CA PRO A 15 -4.73 -8.57 6.92
C PRO A 15 -4.43 -9.00 8.36
N HIS A 16 -5.46 -9.23 9.17
CA HIS A 16 -5.36 -9.69 10.56
C HIS A 16 -5.71 -11.18 10.73
N MET A 17 -6.03 -11.88 9.64
CA MET A 17 -6.25 -13.33 9.67
C MET A 17 -4.92 -14.09 9.53
N SER A 18 -4.80 -15.19 10.26
CA SER A 18 -3.61 -16.07 10.25
C SER A 18 -3.28 -16.67 8.87
N SER A 19 -4.29 -16.85 8.01
CA SER A 19 -4.12 -17.32 6.62
C SER A 19 -3.74 -16.21 5.63
N SER A 20 -3.61 -14.96 6.09
CA SER A 20 -3.42 -13.81 5.21
C SER A 20 -1.98 -13.70 4.72
N ARG A 21 -1.76 -13.99 3.43
CA ARG A 21 -0.47 -13.77 2.77
C ARG A 21 -0.43 -12.38 2.14
N ALA A 22 0.50 -11.56 2.61
CA ALA A 22 0.78 -10.24 2.05
C ALA A 22 1.56 -10.39 0.73
N GLN A 23 1.17 -9.60 -0.27
CA GLN A 23 1.98 -9.36 -1.46
C GLN A 23 2.38 -7.89 -1.47
N THR A 24 3.67 -7.60 -1.33
CA THR A 24 4.17 -6.22 -1.43
C THR A 24 3.96 -5.70 -2.84
N CYS A 25 3.26 -4.57 -2.96
CA CYS A 25 3.18 -3.80 -4.20
C CYS A 25 4.37 -2.85 -4.31
N SER A 26 4.54 -1.97 -3.32
CA SER A 26 5.56 -0.93 -3.33
C SER A 26 6.03 -0.57 -1.93
N THR A 27 7.20 0.07 -1.85
CA THR A 27 7.77 0.58 -0.60
C THR A 27 8.41 1.93 -0.87
N LYS A 28 8.02 2.93 -0.08
CA LYS A 28 8.61 4.26 -0.12
C LYS A 28 9.56 4.41 1.07
N ARG A 29 10.83 4.68 0.78
CA ARG A 29 11.85 5.05 1.77
C ARG A 29 12.04 6.56 1.81
N GLY A 30 12.35 7.06 3.01
CA GLY A 30 12.53 8.48 3.29
C GLY A 30 11.20 9.23 3.41
N ALA A 31 11.30 10.49 3.85
CA ALA A 31 10.17 11.37 4.01
C ALA A 31 9.67 11.87 2.65
N MET A 32 8.35 11.99 2.52
CA MET A 32 7.72 12.71 1.43
C MET A 32 7.86 14.22 1.63
N LYS A 33 7.92 14.97 0.54
CA LYS A 33 7.80 16.43 0.56
C LYS A 33 6.36 16.82 0.86
N MET A 34 6.17 18.04 1.33
CA MET A 34 4.83 18.59 1.55
C MET A 34 4.05 18.60 0.22
N ASN A 35 2.79 18.14 0.24
CA ASN A 35 1.91 18.03 -0.93
C ASN A 35 2.43 17.13 -2.06
N GLU A 36 3.45 16.29 -1.81
CA GLU A 36 3.89 15.30 -2.77
C GLU A 36 2.87 14.17 -2.87
N ARG A 37 2.59 13.70 -4.08
CA ARG A 37 1.84 12.45 -4.33
C ARG A 37 2.83 11.33 -4.61
N TYR A 38 2.61 10.17 -4.01
CA TYR A 38 3.40 8.99 -4.28
C TYR A 38 2.66 8.03 -5.22
N LEU A 39 3.22 7.78 -6.40
CA LEU A 39 2.73 6.77 -7.32
C LEU A 39 3.56 5.49 -7.17
N GLY A 40 3.05 4.54 -6.39
CA GLY A 40 3.68 3.23 -6.20
C GLY A 40 3.20 2.22 -7.25
N THR A 41 4.09 1.76 -8.13
CA THR A 41 3.78 0.71 -9.11
C THR A 41 4.09 -0.68 -8.54
N CYS A 42 3.20 -1.64 -8.79
CA CYS A 42 3.47 -3.03 -8.44
C CYS A 42 4.28 -3.67 -9.57
N SER A 43 5.38 -4.37 -9.23
CA SER A 43 6.25 -5.01 -10.24
C SER A 43 5.62 -6.21 -10.96
N LYS A 44 4.48 -6.69 -10.47
CA LYS A 44 3.71 -7.80 -11.04
C LYS A 44 2.22 -7.64 -10.73
N LEU A 45 1.39 -8.38 -11.45
CA LEU A 45 -0.05 -8.47 -11.16
C LEU A 45 -0.27 -9.04 -9.75
N LEU A 46 -0.98 -8.29 -8.92
CA LEU A 46 -1.39 -8.70 -7.59
C LEU A 46 -2.90 -8.94 -7.59
N ARG A 47 -3.31 -10.14 -7.18
CA ARG A 47 -4.72 -10.46 -6.97
C ARG A 47 -5.02 -10.43 -5.47
N GLY A 48 -5.89 -9.52 -5.06
CA GLY A 48 -6.34 -9.43 -3.67
C GLY A 48 -7.56 -8.54 -3.53
N ARG A 49 -8.13 -8.55 -2.32
CA ARG A 49 -9.32 -7.80 -1.93
C ARG A 49 -9.01 -6.63 -1.00
N TYR A 50 -7.90 -6.72 -0.26
CA TYR A 50 -7.54 -5.73 0.75
C TYR A 50 -6.21 -5.10 0.41
N VAL A 51 -6.14 -3.77 0.52
CA VAL A 51 -4.90 -3.00 0.43
C VAL A 51 -4.57 -2.48 1.83
N LYS A 52 -3.32 -2.63 2.25
CA LYS A 52 -2.82 -2.11 3.52
C LYS A 52 -1.65 -1.19 3.27
N VAL A 53 -1.74 0.02 3.83
CA VAL A 53 -0.61 0.93 3.95
C VAL A 53 -0.07 0.82 5.38
N THR A 54 1.21 0.52 5.53
CA THR A 54 1.82 0.33 6.86
C THR A 54 3.01 1.26 7.03
N GLN A 55 3.04 1.95 8.17
CA GLN A 55 4.17 2.70 8.72
C GLN A 55 4.33 2.28 10.19
N ARG A 56 5.57 2.08 10.67
CA ARG A 56 5.81 1.44 11.99
C ARG A 56 6.11 2.39 13.13
N THR A 57 6.65 3.58 12.84
CA THR A 57 7.31 4.40 13.86
C THR A 57 6.51 5.62 14.31
N THR A 58 5.52 6.03 13.53
CA THR A 58 4.70 7.22 13.81
C THR A 58 3.26 6.97 13.36
N PRO A 59 2.28 7.70 13.92
CA PRO A 59 0.92 7.68 13.42
C PRO A 59 0.86 7.90 11.91
N LEU A 60 0.07 7.07 11.23
CA LEU A 60 -0.13 7.13 9.80
C LEU A 60 -1.36 7.98 9.50
N THR A 61 -1.16 9.12 8.83
CA THR A 61 -2.26 9.95 8.31
C THR A 61 -2.18 9.94 6.79
N LEU A 62 -3.29 9.59 6.14
CA LEU A 62 -3.42 9.54 4.69
C LEU A 62 -4.51 10.53 4.30
N CYS A 63 -4.20 11.48 3.43
CA CYS A 63 -5.22 12.40 2.90
C CYS A 63 -6.13 11.68 1.91
N GLU A 64 -5.52 10.87 1.03
CA GLU A 64 -6.22 10.16 -0.05
C GLU A 64 -5.43 8.92 -0.45
N VAL A 65 -6.15 7.87 -0.84
CA VAL A 65 -5.57 6.63 -1.37
C VAL A 65 -6.38 6.20 -2.58
N GLU A 66 -5.73 6.15 -3.73
CA GLU A 66 -6.30 5.62 -4.97
C GLU A 66 -5.66 4.27 -5.30
N VAL A 67 -6.48 3.26 -5.62
CA VAL A 67 -6.01 1.94 -6.01
C VAL A 67 -6.32 1.72 -7.48
N MET A 68 -5.27 1.70 -8.30
CA MET A 68 -5.38 1.43 -9.73
C MET A 68 -5.38 -0.08 -9.99
N ALA A 69 -6.28 -0.54 -10.85
CA ALA A 69 -6.39 -1.93 -11.26
C ALA A 69 -6.53 -2.03 -12.78
N ILE A 70 -6.16 -3.18 -13.34
CA ILE A 70 -6.44 -3.52 -14.73
C ILE A 70 -7.86 -4.11 -14.78
N SER A 71 -8.74 -3.49 -15.55
CA SER A 71 -10.11 -3.96 -15.75
C SER A 71 -10.14 -5.07 -16.81
N GLY A 72 -10.89 -6.16 -16.57
CA GLY A 72 -11.18 -7.21 -17.58
C GLY A 72 -10.45 -8.55 -17.45
N LEU A 73 -9.79 -8.86 -16.31
CA LEU A 73 -9.07 -10.13 -16.08
C LEU A 73 -9.75 -11.07 -15.04
N PHE A 74 -11.09 -11.04 -14.98
CA PHE A 74 -11.90 -11.87 -14.11
C PHE A 74 -12.94 -12.66 -14.90
#